data_AF-A0A9D1IHL4-F1
#
_entry.id   AF-A0A9D1IHL4-F1
#
_cell.length_a   1.000
_cell.length_b   1.000
_cell.length_c   1.000
_cell.angle_alpha   90.00
_cell.angle_beta   90.00
_cell.angle_gamma   90.00
#
_symmetry.space_group_name_H-M   'P 1'
#
loop_
_entity.id
_entity.type
_entity.pdbx_description
1 polymer ?
#
loop_
_entity_poly.entity_id
_entity_poly.type
_entity_poly.pdbx_seq_one_letter_code
_entity_poly.pdbx_strand_id
1 'polypeptide(L)'
;MRKHLPAVVVSPQFLPSLFTAVNLMLAAVYCLVFFVTLDGLPDTVPLHYTNGVGFDRWGDKSELRFLGIFPGVLAVLNTIVSALLIRWKTNWLAYLSNGFMLFITLVMALVAALMLRGAM
;
A
#
# COMPACT_ATOMS: atom_id res chain seq x y z
N MET A 1 -0.19 -37.00 -33.58
CA MET A 1 -0.98 -35.74 -33.55
C MET A 1 -0.48 -34.86 -32.40
N ARG A 2 0.38 -33.87 -32.67
CA ARG A 2 0.71 -32.82 -31.69
C ARG A 2 -0.46 -31.84 -31.65
N LYS A 3 -1.20 -31.79 -30.55
CA LYS A 3 -2.16 -30.71 -30.30
C LYS A 3 -1.36 -29.40 -30.19
N HIS A 4 -1.46 -28.53 -31.20
CA HIS A 4 -1.03 -27.15 -31.06
C HIS A 4 -1.95 -26.49 -30.05
N LEU A 5 -1.47 -26.35 -28.81
CA LEU A 5 -2.12 -25.50 -27.81
C LEU A 5 -2.13 -24.06 -28.37
N PRO A 6 -3.28 -23.37 -28.38
CA PRO A 6 -3.32 -21.98 -28.81
C PRO A 6 -2.44 -21.17 -27.86
N ALA A 7 -1.50 -20.41 -28.42
CA ALA A 7 -0.71 -19.47 -27.65
C ALA A 7 -1.68 -18.46 -27.02
N VAL A 8 -1.66 -18.35 -25.69
CA VAL A 8 -2.42 -17.32 -24.97
C VAL A 8 -1.80 -15.98 -25.36
N VAL A 9 -2.45 -15.27 -26.28
CA VAL A 9 -2.04 -13.92 -26.67
C VAL A 9 -2.49 -12.97 -25.57
N VAL A 10 -1.56 -12.66 -24.66
CA VAL A 10 -1.78 -11.68 -23.59
C VAL A 10 -1.81 -10.29 -24.22
N SER A 11 -2.89 -9.54 -23.99
CA SER A 11 -2.98 -8.18 -24.51
C SER A 11 -1.92 -7.29 -23.85
N PRO A 12 -1.33 -6.32 -24.56
CA PRO A 12 -0.33 -5.40 -23.98
C PRO A 12 -0.84 -4.62 -22.76
N GLN A 13 -2.16 -4.52 -22.59
CA GLN A 13 -2.85 -3.84 -21.49
C GLN A 13 -3.09 -4.76 -20.29
N PHE A 14 -3.01 -6.08 -20.45
CA PHE A 14 -3.28 -7.04 -19.37
C PHE A 14 -2.29 -6.89 -18.22
N LEU A 15 -0.99 -6.87 -18.52
CA LEU A 15 0.06 -6.77 -17.51
C LEU A 15 -0.04 -5.50 -16.65
N PRO A 16 -0.11 -4.27 -17.20
CA PRO A 16 -0.23 -3.08 -16.37
C PRO A 16 -1.52 -3.06 -15.54
N SER A 17 -2.62 -3.60 -16.08
CA SER A 17 -3.89 -3.73 -15.35
C SER A 17 -3.77 -4.70 -14.16
N LEU A 18 -3.08 -5.83 -14.36
CA LEU A 18 -2.80 -6.79 -13.29
C LEU A 18 -1.96 -6.16 -12.19
N PHE A 19 -0.90 -5.42 -12.54
CA PHE A 19 -0.09 -4.69 -11.55
C PHE A 19 -0.92 -3.68 -10.75
N THR A 20 -1.80 -2.93 -11.41
CA THR A 20 -2.73 -2.03 -10.72
C THR A 20 -3.65 -2.75 -9.76
N ALA A 21 -4.24 -3.87 -10.18
CA ALA A 21 -5.12 -4.67 -9.32
C ALA A 21 -4.37 -5.25 -8.10
N VAL A 22 -3.15 -5.76 -8.30
CA VAL A 22 -2.30 -6.26 -7.22
C VAL A 22 -1.93 -5.16 -6.24
N ASN A 23 -1.57 -3.97 -6.73
CA ASN A 23 -1.27 -2.82 -5.86
C ASN A 23 -2.48 -2.41 -5.01
N LEU A 24 -3.68 -2.36 -5.60
CA LEU A 24 -4.89 -2.05 -4.86
C LEU A 24 -5.18 -3.11 -3.79
N MET A 25 -5.07 -4.40 -4.15
CA MET A 25 -5.23 -5.50 -3.20
C MET A 25 -4.21 -5.44 -2.06
N LEU A 26 -2.94 -5.17 -2.38
CA LEU A 26 -1.88 -5.06 -1.38
C LEU A 26 -2.14 -3.91 -0.40
N ALA A 27 -2.54 -2.74 -0.90
CA ALA A 27 -2.90 -1.61 -0.06
C ALA A 27 -4.13 -1.90 0.81
N ALA A 28 -5.14 -2.60 0.28
CA ALA A 28 -6.32 -3.01 1.03
C ALA A 28 -5.97 -4.02 2.14
N VAL A 29 -5.13 -5.03 1.83
CA VAL A 29 -4.63 -5.98 2.82
C VAL A 29 -3.83 -5.27 3.90
N TYR A 30 -2.95 -4.34 3.53
CA TYR A 30 -2.22 -3.52 4.48
C TYR A 30 -3.16 -2.73 5.38
N CYS A 31 -4.17 -2.04 4.83
CA CYS A 31 -5.16 -1.30 5.62
C CYS A 31 -5.87 -2.21 6.64
N LEU A 32 -6.34 -3.38 6.20
CA LEU A 32 -7.02 -4.35 7.05
C LEU A 32 -6.10 -4.81 8.20
N VAL A 33 -4.89 -5.27 7.87
CA VAL A 33 -3.92 -5.73 8.86
C VAL A 33 -3.56 -4.61 9.84
N PHE A 34 -3.37 -3.39 9.33
CA PHE A 34 -3.06 -2.23 10.15
C PHE A 34 -4.16 -1.94 11.17
N PHE A 35 -5.43 -1.89 10.75
CA PHE A 35 -6.54 -1.60 11.66
C PHE A 35 -6.79 -2.72 12.67
N VAL A 36 -6.69 -3.99 12.26
CA VAL A 36 -6.74 -5.13 13.19
C VAL A 36 -5.64 -5.04 14.24
N THR A 37 -4.44 -4.61 13.85
CA THR A 37 -3.32 -4.44 14.78
C THR A 37 -3.52 -3.22 15.68
N LEU A 38 -4.05 -2.12 15.15
CA LEU A 38 -4.34 -0.89 15.87
C LEU A 38 -5.40 -1.08 16.96
N ASP A 39 -6.41 -1.91 16.70
CA ASP A 39 -7.45 -2.25 17.69
C ASP A 39 -6.89 -3.03 18.89
N GLY A 40 -5.77 -3.74 18.71
CA GLY A 40 -5.06 -4.44 19.78
C GLY A 40 -4.17 -3.55 20.64
N LEU A 41 -3.99 -2.28 20.28
CA LEU A 41 -3.15 -1.34 21.04
C LEU A 41 -3.91 -0.63 22.17
N PRO A 42 -3.20 -0.22 23.23
CA PRO A 42 -3.76 0.66 24.26
C PRO A 42 -4.22 2.00 23.67
N ASP A 43 -5.14 2.69 24.35
CA ASP A 43 -5.68 3.98 23.89
C ASP A 43 -4.61 5.07 23.79
N THR A 44 -3.56 4.98 24.61
CA THR A 44 -2.37 5.82 24.52
C THR A 44 -1.18 5.03 24.01
N VAL A 45 -0.55 5.55 22.96
CA VAL A 45 0.60 4.94 22.30
C VAL A 45 1.76 5.92 22.24
N PRO A 46 3.01 5.44 22.23
CA PRO A 46 4.16 6.28 22.01
C PRO A 46 4.17 6.83 20.57
N LEU A 47 4.24 8.15 20.43
CA LEU A 47 4.21 8.86 19.15
C LEU A 47 5.56 9.44 18.73
N HIS A 48 6.50 9.60 19.66
CA HIS A 48 7.81 10.18 19.38
C HIS A 48 8.91 9.49 20.17
N TYR A 49 9.89 8.92 19.46
CA TYR A 49 11.10 8.36 20.05
C TYR A 49 12.24 9.37 19.98
N THR A 50 12.83 9.70 21.13
CA THR A 50 14.02 10.55 21.22
C THR A 50 15.21 9.69 21.67
N ASN A 51 16.26 9.65 20.86
CA ASN A 51 17.49 8.94 21.20
C ASN A 51 18.08 9.51 22.49
N GLY A 52 18.19 8.68 23.54
CA GLY A 52 18.73 9.05 24.85
C GLY A 52 17.69 9.32 25.94
N VAL A 53 16.42 9.57 25.60
CA VAL A 53 15.33 9.85 26.56
C VAL A 53 14.21 8.79 26.52
N GLY A 54 14.12 8.03 25.42
CA GLY A 54 13.05 7.05 25.20
C GLY A 54 11.85 7.69 24.52
N PHE A 55 10.65 7.17 24.79
CA PHE A 55 9.40 7.74 24.29
C PHE A 55 8.99 8.94 25.15
N ASP A 56 9.22 10.13 24.61
CA ASP A 56 8.98 11.41 25.30
C ASP A 56 7.56 11.95 25.07
N ARG A 57 6.83 11.38 24.08
CA ARG A 57 5.43 11.72 23.81
C ARG A 57 4.56 10.49 23.68
N TRP A 58 3.55 10.41 24.53
CA TRP A 58 2.41 9.51 24.42
C TRP A 58 1.22 10.31 23.90
N GLY A 59 0.48 9.77 22.95
CA GLY A 59 -0.76 10.38 22.47
C GLY A 59 -1.79 9.35 22.10
N ASP A 60 -2.91 9.82 21.58
CA ASP A 60 -4.05 8.97 21.27
C ASP A 60 -3.72 8.05 20.07
N LYS A 61 -4.07 6.76 20.17
CA LYS A 61 -3.96 5.81 19.06
C LYS A 61 -4.70 6.27 17.80
N SER A 62 -5.70 7.14 17.94
CA SER A 62 -6.37 7.77 16.80
C SER A 62 -5.41 8.55 15.89
N GLU A 63 -4.32 9.09 16.44
CA GLU A 63 -3.26 9.75 15.69
C GLU A 63 -2.54 8.77 14.75
N LEU A 64 -2.52 7.46 14.98
CA LEU A 64 -1.87 6.50 14.07
C LEU A 64 -2.73 6.15 12.85
N ARG A 65 -4.03 6.46 12.85
CA ARG A 65 -4.97 6.02 11.79
C ARG A 65 -4.55 6.47 10.39
N PHE A 66 -3.89 7.62 10.27
CA PHE A 66 -3.43 8.11 8.96
C PHE A 66 -2.44 7.14 8.29
N LEU A 67 -1.64 6.40 9.06
CA LEU A 67 -0.66 5.43 8.54
C LEU A 67 -1.35 4.29 7.78
N GLY A 68 -2.55 3.88 8.22
CA GLY A 68 -3.39 2.92 7.52
C GLY A 68 -4.15 3.53 6.35
N ILE A 69 -4.80 4.68 6.57
CA ILE A 69 -5.72 5.29 5.59
C ILE A 69 -4.98 5.81 4.35
N PHE A 70 -3.83 6.45 4.53
CA PHE A 70 -3.13 7.14 3.46
C PHE A 70 -2.77 6.24 2.26
N PRO A 71 -2.14 5.07 2.43
CA PRO A 71 -1.88 4.17 1.30
C PRO A 71 -3.17 3.61 0.68
N GLY A 72 -4.24 3.41 1.45
CA GLY A 72 -5.54 2.98 0.90
C GLY A 72 -6.13 4.03 -0.05
N VAL A 73 -6.18 5.30 0.36
CA VAL A 73 -6.66 6.41 -0.47
C VAL A 73 -5.81 6.56 -1.73
N LEU A 74 -4.48 6.55 -1.59
CA LEU A 74 -3.58 6.66 -2.73
C LEU A 74 -3.71 5.48 -3.69
N ALA A 75 -3.96 4.26 -3.21
CA ALA A 75 -4.15 3.09 -4.07
C ALA A 75 -5.39 3.22 -4.97
N VAL A 76 -6.48 3.76 -4.42
CA VAL A 76 -7.71 4.05 -5.19
C VAL A 76 -7.42 5.10 -6.27
N LEU A 77 -6.75 6.20 -5.90
CA LEU A 77 -6.37 7.24 -6.86
C LEU A 77 -5.42 6.70 -7.95
N ASN A 78 -4.41 5.92 -7.55
CA ASN A 78 -3.49 5.27 -8.49
C ASN A 78 -4.23 4.30 -9.44
N THR A 79 -5.27 3.63 -8.97
CA THR A 79 -6.10 2.75 -9.81
C THR A 79 -6.80 3.55 -10.91
N ILE A 80 -7.39 4.70 -10.57
CA ILE A 80 -8.03 5.59 -11.54
C ILE A 80 -7.00 6.12 -12.54
N VAL A 81 -5.86 6.63 -12.06
CA VAL A 81 -4.79 7.15 -12.90
C VAL A 81 -4.24 6.07 -13.84
N SER A 82 -3.94 4.88 -13.32
CA SER A 82 -3.43 3.76 -14.12
C SER A 82 -4.43 3.34 -15.18
N ALA A 83 -5.72 3.27 -14.86
CA ALA A 83 -6.78 2.93 -15.82
C ALA A 83 -6.85 3.94 -16.97
N LEU A 84 -6.73 5.24 -16.67
CA LEU A 84 -6.68 6.29 -17.70
C LEU A 84 -5.43 6.17 -18.59
N LEU A 85 -4.26 5.95 -18.00
CA LEU A 85 -3.01 5.77 -18.74
C LEU A 85 -3.03 4.54 -19.65
N ILE A 86 -3.56 3.42 -19.16
CA ILE A 86 -3.76 2.20 -19.97
C ILE A 86 -4.73 2.49 -21.14
N ARG A 87 -5.82 3.21 -20.88
CA ARG A 87 -6.79 3.60 -21.91
C ARG A 87 -6.16 4.50 -22.98
N TRP A 88 -5.24 5.37 -22.60
CA TRP A 88 -4.47 6.21 -23.51
C TRP A 88 -3.28 5.51 -24.16
N LYS A 89 -3.11 4.20 -23.94
CA LYS A 89 -2.00 3.38 -24.46
C LYS A 89 -0.62 3.85 -23.98
N THR A 90 -0.55 4.58 -22.88
CA THR A 90 0.71 5.04 -22.26
C THR A 90 1.15 4.08 -21.14
N ASN A 91 1.31 2.80 -21.49
CA ASN A 91 1.53 1.71 -20.52
C ASN A 91 2.78 1.90 -19.65
N TRP A 92 3.84 2.53 -20.16
CA TRP A 92 5.05 2.79 -19.39
C TRP A 92 4.82 3.75 -18.21
N LEU A 93 3.94 4.75 -18.38
CA LEU A 93 3.52 5.64 -17.29
C LEU A 93 2.65 4.89 -16.29
N ALA A 94 1.79 3.98 -16.75
CA ALA A 94 1.02 3.12 -15.85
C ALA A 94 1.95 2.28 -14.97
N TYR A 95 3.01 1.68 -15.54
CA TYR A 95 4.01 0.96 -14.75
C TYR A 95 4.73 1.87 -13.74
N LEU A 96 5.13 3.08 -14.16
CA LEU A 96 5.80 4.03 -13.28
C LEU A 96 4.89 4.44 -12.09
N SER A 97 3.62 4.78 -12.36
CA SER A 97 2.64 5.13 -11.32
C SER A 97 2.41 3.99 -10.33
N ASN A 98 2.25 2.76 -10.85
CA ASN A 98 2.14 1.56 -10.03
C ASN A 98 3.40 1.29 -9.20
N GLY A 99 4.59 1.56 -9.74
CA GLY A 99 5.84 1.45 -9.00
C GLY A 99 5.91 2.41 -7.81
N PHE A 100 5.54 3.69 -8.02
CA PHE A 100 5.43 4.66 -6.94
C PHE A 100 4.40 4.26 -5.88
N MET A 101 3.25 3.74 -6.29
CA MET A 101 2.21 3.29 -5.36
C MET A 101 2.68 2.10 -4.51
N LEU A 102 3.35 1.12 -5.12
CA LEU A 102 3.95 0.00 -4.40
C LEU A 102 4.98 0.50 -3.39
N PHE A 103 5.88 1.39 -3.81
CA PHE A 103 6.89 2.00 -2.94
C PHE A 103 6.25 2.70 -1.73
N ILE A 104 5.23 3.53 -1.95
CA ILE A 104 4.51 4.24 -0.87
C ILE A 104 3.87 3.25 0.10
N THR A 105 3.21 2.20 -0.41
CA THR A 105 2.58 1.18 0.43
C THR A 105 3.61 0.48 1.31
N LEU A 106 4.77 0.11 0.75
CA LEU A 106 5.84 -0.55 1.49
C LEU A 106 6.50 0.38 2.52
N VAL A 107 6.73 1.65 2.17
CA VAL A 107 7.27 2.64 3.12
C VAL A 107 6.30 2.88 4.27
N MET A 108 5.00 3.03 3.99
CA MET A 108 3.99 3.18 5.04
C MET A 108 3.89 1.94 5.92
N ALA A 109 3.97 0.75 5.34
CA ALA A 109 4.01 -0.50 6.09
C ALA A 109 5.26 -0.59 7.00
N LEU A 110 6.42 -0.14 6.52
CA LEU A 110 7.63 -0.08 7.33
C LEU A 110 7.50 0.93 8.47
N VAL A 111 7.01 2.14 8.20
CA VAL A 111 6.80 3.17 9.22
C VAL A 111 5.80 2.70 10.27
N ALA A 112 4.68 2.10 9.84
CA ALA A 112 3.71 1.49 10.73
C ALA A 112 4.34 0.39 11.59
N ALA A 113 5.11 -0.53 10.99
CA ALA A 113 5.78 -1.59 11.75
C ALA A 113 6.77 -1.04 12.79
N LEU A 114 7.51 0.03 12.47
CA LEU A 114 8.42 0.68 13.41
C LEU A 114 7.68 1.36 14.57
N MET A 115 6.56 2.03 14.28
CA MET A 115 5.72 2.68 15.30
C MET A 115 5.03 1.65 16.20
N LEU A 116 4.46 0.60 15.60
CA LEU A 116 3.79 -0.49 16.31
C LEU A 116 4.75 -1.29 17.19
N ARG A 117 5.98 -1.55 16.72
CA ARG A 117 7.04 -2.17 17.54
C ARG A 117 7.40 -1.32 18.76
N GLY A 118 7.29 0.00 18.66
CA GLY A 118 7.50 0.90 19.77
C GLY A 118 6.38 0.88 20.81
N ALA A 119 5.16 0.51 20.38
CA ALA A 119 3.95 0.55 21.18
C ALA A 119 3.57 -0.78 21.87
N MET A 120 4.15 -1.90 21.41
CA MET A 120 4.05 -3.23 22.04
C MET A 120 5.16 -3.43 23.07
#